data_AF-A0A6C0E3B6-F1
#
_entry.id   AF-A0A6C0E3B6-F1
#
_cell.length_a   1.000
_cell.length_b   1.000
_cell.length_c   1.000
_cell.angle_alpha   90.00
_cell.angle_beta   90.00
_cell.angle_gamma   90.00
#
_symmetry.space_group_name_H-M   'P 1'
#
loop_
_entity.id
_entity.type
_entity.pdbx_description
1 polymer ?
#
loop_
_entity_poly.entity_id
_entity_poly.type
_entity_poly.pdbx_seq_one_letter_code
_entity_poly.pdbx_strand_id
1 'polypeptide(L)'
;MKNNKIFYCEGCLFKCRYHRDWNRHILSTKHQKWANGNNMEFTSKKKLIFSNSNEKKHICNCGKKYITQSGLWKHHKKCSDTMKLDITNNDNVKGMLFELIKSNQELQKLMSELCKNGNTVTNNNNLTNIHHMNGHNKTFNLQFFLNETCKDSMNISDFINNINLQLSDLSFEKEYPILL
;
A
#
# COMPACT_ATOMS: atom_id res chain seq x y z
N MET A 1 -20.17 73.09 10.42
CA MET A 1 -20.10 71.66 10.06
C MET A 1 -19.21 70.96 11.08
N LYS A 2 -19.74 70.05 11.92
CA LYS A 2 -18.90 69.35 12.92
C LYS A 2 -18.12 68.24 12.20
N ASN A 3 -16.80 68.39 12.12
CA ASN A 3 -15.88 67.41 11.53
C ASN A 3 -16.02 66.07 12.25
N ASN A 4 -16.70 65.12 11.62
CA ASN A 4 -17.00 63.81 12.21
C ASN A 4 -15.87 62.84 11.85
N LYS A 5 -14.74 62.94 12.56
CA LYS A 5 -13.57 62.07 12.33
C LYS A 5 -13.94 60.63 12.68
N ILE A 6 -13.86 59.72 11.71
CA ILE A 6 -14.10 58.29 11.90
C ILE A 6 -12.78 57.63 12.26
N PHE A 7 -12.78 56.80 13.30
CA PHE A 7 -11.65 55.96 13.69
C PHE A 7 -11.86 54.53 13.19
N TYR A 8 -10.80 53.90 12.70
CA TYR A 8 -10.85 52.56 12.11
C TYR A 8 -9.63 51.72 12.52
N CYS A 9 -9.88 50.49 12.97
CA CYS A 9 -8.84 49.50 13.28
C CYS A 9 -8.85 48.39 12.24
N GLU A 10 -7.77 48.26 11.47
CA GLU A 10 -7.61 47.22 10.44
C GLU A 10 -7.48 45.80 11.00
N GLY A 11 -6.88 45.68 12.19
CA GLY A 11 -6.69 44.40 12.87
C GLY A 11 -8.00 43.80 13.36
N CYS A 12 -8.87 44.62 13.96
CA CYS A 12 -10.15 44.18 14.52
C CYS A 12 -11.36 44.45 13.61
N LEU A 13 -11.18 45.12 12.47
CA LEU A 13 -12.25 45.64 11.60
C LEU A 13 -13.29 46.48 12.36
N PHE A 14 -12.84 47.18 13.40
CA PHE A 14 -13.68 47.99 14.27
C PHE A 14 -13.70 49.44 13.77
N LYS A 15 -14.89 50.05 13.67
CA LYS A 15 -15.08 51.46 13.31
C LYS A 15 -15.91 52.19 14.36
N CYS A 16 -15.51 53.41 14.71
CA CYS A 16 -16.29 54.26 15.60
C CYS A 16 -16.13 55.74 15.25
N ARG A 17 -17.01 56.59 15.78
CA ARG A 17 -16.98 58.06 15.58
C ARG A 17 -16.49 58.83 16.79
N TYR A 18 -16.49 58.20 17.97
CA TYR A 18 -16.14 58.84 19.23
C TYR A 18 -14.75 58.41 19.69
N HIS A 19 -13.92 59.40 20.01
CA HIS A 19 -12.55 59.17 20.51
C HIS A 19 -12.52 58.34 21.80
N ARG A 20 -13.52 58.49 22.69
CA ARG A 20 -13.65 57.66 23.90
C ARG A 20 -13.78 56.18 23.57
N ASP A 21 -14.59 55.84 22.57
CA ASP A 21 -14.81 54.45 22.15
C ASP A 21 -13.59 53.88 21.46
N TRP A 22 -12.87 54.72 20.70
CA TRP A 22 -11.58 54.35 20.12
C TRP A 22 -10.53 54.04 21.19
N ASN A 23 -10.41 54.89 22.22
CA ASN A 23 -9.51 54.66 23.34
C ASN A 23 -9.87 53.39 24.12
N ARG A 24 -11.15 53.16 24.39
CA ARG A 24 -11.61 51.91 25.02
C ARG A 24 -11.28 50.68 24.15
N HIS A 25 -11.38 50.80 22.83
CA HIS A 25 -11.05 49.73 21.90
C HIS A 25 -9.56 49.37 21.93
N ILE A 26 -8.66 50.35 21.74
CA ILE A 26 -7.20 50.10 21.70
C ILE A 26 -6.64 49.63 23.05
N LEU A 27 -7.25 50.06 24.16
CA LEU A 27 -6.89 49.62 25.52
C LEU A 27 -7.51 48.28 25.90
N SER A 28 -8.41 47.73 25.09
CA SER A 28 -9.03 46.45 25.42
C SER A 28 -7.99 45.34 25.41
N THR A 29 -8.05 44.46 26.42
CA THR A 29 -7.16 43.30 26.54
C THR A 29 -7.16 42.43 25.28
N LYS A 30 -8.31 42.35 24.59
CA LYS A 30 -8.44 41.65 23.32
C LYS A 30 -7.66 42.33 22.20
N HIS A 31 -7.74 43.66 22.07
CA HIS A 31 -6.98 44.41 21.07
C HIS A 31 -5.48 44.33 21.35
N GLN A 32 -5.05 44.53 22.60
CA GLN A 32 -3.63 44.48 22.97
C GLN A 32 -3.01 43.09 22.75
N LYS A 33 -3.72 42.01 23.06
CA LYS A 33 -3.27 40.64 22.76
C LYS A 33 -3.11 40.38 21.26
N TRP A 34 -3.95 41.00 20.43
CA TRP A 34 -3.89 40.88 18.97
C TRP A 34 -2.83 41.78 18.35
N ALA A 35 -2.60 42.98 18.92
CA ALA A 35 -1.63 43.95 18.45
C ALA A 35 -0.19 43.61 18.86
N ASN A 36 0.00 43.01 20.03
CA ASN A 36 1.32 42.71 20.61
C ASN A 36 1.63 41.20 20.67
N GLY A 37 0.70 40.33 20.26
CA GLY A 37 0.95 38.90 20.20
C GLY A 37 1.83 38.56 19.01
N ASN A 38 2.94 37.86 19.24
CA ASN A 38 3.72 37.22 18.17
C ASN A 38 2.76 36.44 17.27
N ASN A 39 2.88 36.64 15.94
CA ASN A 39 2.05 36.05 14.89
C ASN A 39 2.10 34.51 14.86
N MET A 40 1.57 33.84 15.87
CA MET A 40 1.22 32.44 15.84
C MET A 40 -0.25 32.32 16.22
N GLU A 41 -1.01 31.76 15.28
CA GLU A 41 -2.42 31.38 15.39
C GLU A 41 -3.46 32.51 15.27
N PHE A 42 -3.74 32.95 14.04
CA PHE A 42 -5.12 33.35 13.67
C PHE A 42 -5.46 33.15 12.18
N THR A 43 -5.03 32.05 11.57
CA THR A 43 -5.61 31.58 10.30
C THR A 43 -6.94 30.89 10.55
N SER A 44 -7.98 31.61 10.97
CA SER A 44 -9.34 31.02 11.02
C SER A 44 -10.52 31.97 10.81
N LYS A 45 -10.36 33.29 10.60
CA LYS A 45 -11.52 34.15 10.31
C LYS A 45 -11.37 35.19 9.18
N LYS A 46 -10.25 35.23 8.46
CA LYS A 46 -10.03 36.23 7.37
C LYS A 46 -9.88 35.64 5.96
N LYS A 47 -10.33 34.40 5.70
CA LYS A 47 -10.42 33.81 4.34
C LYS A 47 -11.86 33.40 4.01
N LEU A 48 -12.75 34.39 3.93
CA LEU A 48 -14.08 34.23 3.32
C LEU A 48 -14.31 35.18 2.15
N ILE A 49 -13.25 35.76 1.58
CA ILE A 49 -13.36 36.55 0.36
C ILE A 49 -12.21 36.17 -0.55
N PHE A 50 -12.55 35.54 -1.67
CA PHE A 50 -11.68 35.18 -2.80
C PHE A 50 -10.62 34.08 -2.59
N SER A 51 -11.02 32.83 -2.88
CA SER A 51 -10.15 31.94 -3.65
C SER A 51 -11.01 30.94 -4.42
N ASN A 52 -11.32 31.30 -5.67
CA ASN A 52 -11.48 30.33 -6.73
C ASN A 52 -10.14 29.59 -6.89
N SER A 53 -10.04 28.40 -6.36
CA SER A 53 -9.02 27.44 -6.77
C SER A 53 -9.47 26.04 -6.37
N ASN A 54 -9.14 25.06 -7.21
CA ASN A 54 -9.27 23.63 -7.00
C ASN A 54 -8.50 23.17 -5.74
N GLU A 55 -8.93 23.56 -4.55
CA GLU A 55 -8.37 23.06 -3.30
C GLU A 55 -8.79 21.59 -3.16
N LYS A 56 -7.82 20.67 -3.27
CA LYS A 56 -8.00 19.23 -3.11
C LYS A 56 -8.66 18.98 -1.74
N LYS A 57 -9.95 18.66 -1.75
CA LYS A 57 -10.71 18.35 -0.53
C LYS A 57 -10.41 16.92 -0.12
N HIS A 58 -10.08 16.74 1.15
CA HIS A 58 -9.90 15.42 1.76
C HIS A 58 -11.25 14.91 2.25
N ILE A 59 -11.67 13.75 1.78
CA ILE A 59 -13.02 13.19 2.04
C ILE A 59 -12.88 11.96 2.92
N CYS A 60 -13.63 11.90 4.02
CA CYS A 60 -13.76 10.70 4.81
C CYS A 60 -14.78 9.74 4.18
N ASN A 61 -14.66 8.44 4.44
CA ASN A 61 -15.63 7.43 4.00
C ASN A 61 -17.07 7.70 4.49
N CYS A 62 -17.24 8.53 5.54
CA CYS A 62 -18.56 9.02 5.97
C CYS A 62 -19.15 10.14 5.07
N GLY A 63 -18.42 10.59 4.06
CA GLY A 63 -18.81 11.67 3.14
C GLY A 63 -18.44 13.09 3.59
N LYS A 64 -17.92 13.28 4.81
CA LYS A 64 -17.50 14.61 5.29
C LYS A 64 -16.21 15.08 4.61
N LYS A 65 -16.20 16.34 4.19
CA LYS A 65 -15.09 16.98 3.45
C LYS A 65 -14.30 17.92 4.34
N TYR A 66 -12.98 17.87 4.23
CA TYR A 66 -12.03 18.64 5.02
C TYR A 66 -11.05 19.38 4.10
N ILE A 67 -10.71 20.60 4.51
CA ILE A 67 -9.76 21.47 3.80
C ILE A 67 -8.33 20.92 3.93
N THR A 68 -8.01 20.27 5.05
CA THR A 68 -6.67 19.75 5.35
C THR A 68 -6.70 18.29 5.76
N GLN A 69 -5.61 17.57 5.48
CA GLN A 69 -5.39 16.19 5.93
C GLN A 69 -5.43 16.07 7.47
N SER A 70 -4.94 17.07 8.20
CA SER A 70 -4.98 17.08 9.67
C SER A 70 -6.43 17.18 10.20
N GLY A 71 -7.30 17.93 9.51
CA GLY A 71 -8.73 17.97 9.80
C GLY A 71 -9.39 16.60 9.60
N LEU A 72 -9.06 15.93 8.50
CA LEU A 72 -9.51 14.57 8.23
C LEU A 72 -9.03 13.58 9.30
N TRP A 73 -7.77 13.66 9.72
CA TRP A 73 -7.20 12.75 10.74
C TRP A 73 -7.88 12.91 12.12
N LYS A 74 -8.10 14.16 12.56
CA LYS A 74 -8.83 14.43 13.81
C LYS A 74 -10.25 13.88 13.75
N HIS A 75 -10.88 13.99 12.58
CA HIS A 75 -12.18 13.39 12.32
C HIS A 75 -12.13 11.87 12.32
N HIS A 76 -11.20 11.23 11.60
CA HIS A 76 -11.05 9.76 11.56
C HIS A 76 -10.97 9.15 12.95
N LYS A 77 -10.28 9.81 13.89
CA LYS A 77 -10.19 9.37 15.29
C LYS A 77 -11.52 9.33 16.03
N LYS A 78 -12.52 10.10 15.60
CA LYS A 78 -13.84 10.24 16.24
C LYS A 78 -14.98 9.81 15.30
N CYS A 79 -14.65 9.39 14.09
CA CYS A 79 -15.64 9.01 13.09
C CYS A 79 -16.12 7.62 13.47
N SER A 80 -17.38 7.54 13.89
CA SER A 80 -18.05 6.27 14.23
C SER A 80 -18.41 5.45 13.00
N ASP A 81 -18.13 5.96 11.79
CA ASP A 81 -18.30 5.24 10.54
C ASP A 81 -17.10 4.32 10.31
N THR A 82 -16.92 3.34 11.21
CA THR A 82 -16.71 2.01 10.66
C THR A 82 -17.98 1.75 9.86
N MET A 83 -17.83 1.59 8.55
CA MET A 83 -18.92 1.18 7.69
C MET A 83 -19.44 -0.13 8.29
N LYS A 84 -20.47 -0.06 9.14
CA LYS A 84 -21.31 -1.20 9.47
C LYS A 84 -21.97 -1.50 8.16
N LEU A 85 -21.33 -2.39 7.40
CA LEU A 85 -21.96 -3.04 6.29
C LEU A 85 -23.18 -3.72 6.91
N ASP A 86 -24.36 -3.13 6.74
CA ASP A 86 -25.63 -3.77 7.08
C ASP A 86 -25.81 -4.93 6.08
N ILE A 87 -25.07 -6.02 6.33
CA ILE A 87 -25.23 -7.32 5.65
C ILE A 87 -26.49 -8.02 6.20
N THR A 88 -27.27 -7.35 7.04
CA THR A 88 -28.35 -7.95 7.82
C THR A 88 -29.49 -8.48 6.97
N ASN A 89 -29.74 -7.97 5.75
CA ASN A 89 -30.98 -8.29 5.01
C ASN A 89 -30.83 -8.91 3.61
N ASN A 90 -29.65 -9.40 3.20
CA ASN A 90 -29.52 -10.13 1.92
C ASN A 90 -28.84 -11.48 2.12
N ASP A 91 -29.66 -12.54 2.26
CA ASP A 91 -29.20 -13.90 2.52
C ASP A 91 -28.28 -14.43 1.40
N ASN A 92 -28.44 -13.94 0.18
CA ASN A 92 -27.57 -14.29 -0.95
C ASN A 92 -26.12 -13.77 -0.74
N VAL A 93 -25.98 -12.56 -0.18
CA VAL A 93 -24.67 -11.97 0.12
C VAL A 93 -23.99 -12.69 1.28
N LYS A 94 -24.75 -13.14 2.30
CA LYS A 94 -24.21 -13.96 3.38
C LYS A 94 -23.69 -15.30 2.85
N GLY A 95 -24.44 -15.96 1.97
CA GLY A 95 -24.02 -17.21 1.32
C GLY A 95 -22.70 -17.06 0.57
N MET A 96 -22.62 -16.07 -0.32
CA MET A 96 -21.40 -15.78 -1.08
C MET A 96 -20.21 -15.42 -0.18
N LEU A 97 -20.45 -14.70 0.93
CA LEU A 97 -19.41 -14.37 1.90
C LEU A 97 -18.90 -15.60 2.65
N PHE A 98 -19.79 -16.53 3.04
CA PHE A 98 -19.38 -17.79 3.65
C PHE A 98 -18.55 -18.66 2.70
N GLU A 99 -18.91 -18.73 1.42
CA GLU A 99 -18.14 -19.44 0.40
C GLU A 99 -16.74 -18.82 0.20
N LEU A 100 -16.66 -17.48 0.14
CA LEU A 100 -15.38 -16.77 0.07
C LEU A 100 -14.49 -17.02 1.28
N ILE A 101 -15.05 -16.99 2.50
CA ILE A 101 -14.31 -17.28 3.73
C ILE A 101 -13.81 -18.72 3.72
N LYS A 102 -14.65 -19.68 3.32
CA LYS A 102 -14.28 -21.09 3.23
C LYS A 102 -13.15 -21.31 2.22
N SER A 103 -13.27 -20.74 1.01
CA SER A 103 -12.23 -20.80 -0.02
C SER A 103 -10.91 -20.20 0.48
N ASN A 104 -10.96 -19.07 1.19
CA ASN A 104 -9.77 -18.44 1.75
C ASN A 104 -9.10 -19.29 2.86
N GLN A 105 -9.89 -19.98 3.68
CA GLN A 105 -9.38 -20.92 4.69
C GLN A 105 -8.69 -22.13 4.05
N GLU A 106 -9.24 -22.66 2.95
CA GLU A 106 -8.63 -23.75 2.19
C GLU A 106 -7.30 -23.32 1.55
N LEU A 107 -7.25 -22.12 0.98
CA LEU A 107 -6.01 -21.54 0.44
C LEU A 107 -4.94 -21.38 1.54
N GLN A 108 -5.31 -20.89 2.72
CA GLN A 108 -4.40 -20.77 3.87
C GLN A 108 -3.87 -22.13 4.35
N LYS A 109 -4.70 -23.17 4.34
CA LYS A 109 -4.28 -24.54 4.67
C LYS A 109 -3.26 -25.07 3.67
N LEU A 110 -3.53 -24.93 2.38
CA LEU A 110 -2.61 -25.36 1.32
C LEU A 110 -1.28 -24.61 1.40
N MET A 111 -1.31 -23.29 1.66
CA MET A 111 -0.08 -22.51 1.87
C MET A 111 0.70 -22.97 3.12
N SER A 112 0.00 -23.32 4.20
CA SER A 112 0.63 -23.84 5.42
C SER A 112 1.26 -25.21 5.21
N GLU A 113 0.65 -26.07 4.38
CA GLU A 113 1.21 -27.37 3.99
C GLU A 113 2.44 -27.23 3.10
N LEU A 114 2.42 -26.31 2.12
CA LEU A 114 3.60 -26.00 1.31
C LEU A 114 4.78 -25.51 2.17
N CYS A 115 4.52 -24.66 3.16
CA CYS A 115 5.55 -24.20 4.10
C CYS A 115 6.10 -25.34 4.99
N LYS A 116 5.27 -26.34 5.34
CA LYS A 116 5.72 -27.51 6.12
C LYS A 116 6.53 -28.49 5.28
N ASN A 117 6.19 -28.64 4.00
CA ASN A 117 6.88 -29.54 3.08
C ASN A 117 8.14 -28.92 2.45
N GLY A 118 8.35 -27.60 2.61
CA GLY A 118 9.55 -26.88 2.17
C GLY A 118 10.76 -26.96 3.12
N ASN A 119 10.70 -27.77 4.19
CA ASN A 119 11.77 -27.90 5.19
C ASN A 119 12.69 -29.11 4.96
N THR A 120 13.22 -29.24 3.76
CA THR A 120 14.47 -29.99 3.48
C THR A 120 15.46 -29.15 2.67
N VAL A 121 15.57 -27.85 2.98
CA VAL A 121 16.81 -27.12 2.72
C VAL A 121 17.56 -27.02 4.04
N THR A 122 18.56 -27.89 4.14
CA THR A 122 19.55 -27.94 5.20
C THR A 122 20.09 -26.55 5.50
N ASN A 123 19.81 -26.09 6.71
CA ASN A 123 20.48 -24.97 7.34
C ASN A 123 21.92 -25.41 7.65
N ASN A 124 22.81 -25.34 6.66
CA ASN A 124 24.25 -25.46 6.87
C ASN A 124 24.83 -24.06 7.06
N ASN A 125 25.35 -23.88 8.27
CA ASN A 125 25.89 -22.68 8.84
C ASN A 125 27.08 -22.10 8.04
N ASN A 126 27.23 -20.78 8.13
CA ASN A 126 28.46 -20.00 7.91
C ASN A 126 29.07 -20.03 6.50
N LEU A 127 29.02 -18.89 5.79
CA LEU A 127 30.20 -18.27 5.16
C LEU A 127 29.85 -16.86 4.65
N THR A 128 30.49 -15.89 5.29
CA THR A 128 30.63 -14.51 4.87
C THR A 128 31.17 -14.41 3.44
N ASN A 129 30.37 -13.91 2.50
CA ASN A 129 30.87 -13.13 1.37
C ASN A 129 29.73 -12.36 0.71
N ILE A 130 29.54 -11.12 1.15
CA ILE A 130 28.83 -10.10 0.38
C ILE A 130 29.78 -9.72 -0.76
N HIS A 131 29.78 -10.51 -1.84
CA HIS A 131 30.32 -10.06 -3.12
C HIS A 131 29.21 -9.32 -3.85
N HIS A 132 29.29 -7.99 -3.78
CA HIS A 132 28.67 -7.07 -4.71
C HIS A 132 29.00 -7.51 -6.14
N MET A 133 28.05 -8.15 -6.83
CA MET A 133 28.14 -8.47 -8.25
C MET A 133 27.18 -7.56 -9.01
N ASN A 134 27.71 -6.37 -9.33
CA ASN A 134 27.16 -5.47 -10.33
C ASN A 134 27.58 -6.00 -11.71
N GLY A 135 26.64 -6.21 -12.63
CA GLY A 135 26.90 -6.38 -14.07
C GLY A 135 26.87 -7.80 -14.66
N HIS A 136 25.79 -8.08 -15.41
CA HIS A 136 25.73 -8.89 -16.63
C HIS A 136 26.33 -10.31 -16.71
N ASN A 137 26.17 -11.16 -15.68
CA ASN A 137 26.47 -12.59 -15.82
C ASN A 137 25.19 -13.41 -15.69
N LYS A 138 24.61 -13.87 -16.82
CA LYS A 138 23.60 -14.94 -16.82
C LYS A 138 24.28 -16.25 -16.45
N THR A 139 24.73 -16.39 -15.20
CA THR A 139 25.32 -17.64 -14.72
C THR A 139 24.21 -18.67 -14.61
N PHE A 140 24.19 -19.60 -15.56
CA PHE A 140 23.30 -20.75 -15.53
C PHE A 140 23.55 -21.52 -14.23
N ASN A 141 22.55 -21.54 -13.36
CA ASN A 141 22.60 -22.31 -12.13
C ASN A 141 22.29 -23.77 -12.48
N LEU A 142 23.36 -24.52 -12.77
CA LEU A 142 23.29 -25.94 -13.10
C LEU A 142 22.56 -26.74 -12.02
N GLN A 143 22.74 -26.40 -10.73
CA GLN A 143 22.07 -27.10 -9.63
C GLN A 143 20.55 -26.97 -9.68
N PHE A 144 20.04 -25.78 -10.02
CA PHE A 144 18.61 -25.56 -10.18
C PHE A 144 18.06 -26.32 -11.40
N PHE A 145 18.77 -26.28 -12.53
CA PHE A 145 18.38 -27.01 -13.73
C PHE A 145 18.36 -28.53 -13.51
N LEU A 146 19.38 -29.09 -12.85
CA LEU A 146 19.40 -30.52 -12.54
C LEU A 146 18.21 -30.93 -11.66
N ASN A 147 17.80 -30.08 -10.72
CA ASN A 147 16.68 -30.35 -9.83
C ASN A 147 15.28 -30.19 -10.46
N GLU A 148 15.11 -29.38 -11.51
CA GLU A 148 13.83 -29.24 -12.21
C GLU A 148 13.70 -30.21 -13.38
N THR A 149 14.74 -30.28 -14.22
CA THR A 149 14.69 -31.02 -15.50
C THR A 149 15.18 -32.46 -15.40
N CYS A 150 16.06 -32.77 -14.45
CA CYS A 150 16.74 -34.07 -14.38
C CYS A 150 16.51 -34.82 -13.05
N LYS A 151 15.64 -34.33 -12.15
CA LYS A 151 15.45 -34.89 -10.81
C LYS A 151 15.00 -36.34 -10.80
N ASP A 152 14.12 -36.69 -11.74
CA ASP A 152 13.60 -38.06 -11.90
C ASP A 152 14.21 -38.75 -13.14
N SER A 153 15.29 -38.20 -13.71
CA SER A 153 16.00 -38.86 -14.79
C SER A 153 16.72 -40.10 -14.25
N MET A 154 16.52 -41.25 -14.90
CA MET A 154 17.25 -42.46 -14.56
C MET A 154 18.76 -42.23 -14.67
N ASN A 155 19.54 -42.75 -13.72
CA ASN A 155 21.00 -42.70 -13.82
C ASN A 155 21.46 -43.61 -14.96
N ILE A 156 22.62 -43.32 -15.57
CA ILE A 156 23.18 -44.15 -16.64
C ILE A 156 23.35 -45.62 -16.21
N SER A 157 23.63 -45.88 -14.93
CA SER A 157 23.73 -47.23 -14.37
C SER A 157 22.36 -47.94 -14.38
N ASP A 158 21.30 -47.23 -13.99
CA ASP A 158 19.94 -47.77 -13.99
C ASP A 158 19.44 -47.97 -15.43
N PHE A 159 19.82 -47.07 -16.34
CA PHE A 159 19.56 -47.23 -17.77
C PHE A 159 20.21 -48.50 -18.31
N ILE A 160 21.51 -48.72 -18.05
CA ILE A 160 22.24 -49.91 -18.50
C ILE A 160 21.64 -51.18 -17.89
N ASN A 161 21.22 -51.15 -16.62
CA ASN A 161 20.59 -52.30 -15.97
C ASN A 161 19.18 -52.61 -16.52
N ASN A 162 18.48 -51.60 -17.03
CA ASN A 162 17.15 -51.74 -17.63
C ASN A 162 17.19 -51.97 -19.14
N ILE A 163 18.36 -51.88 -19.78
CA ILE A 163 18.55 -52.27 -21.17
C ILE A 163 18.51 -53.81 -21.23
N ASN A 164 17.42 -54.35 -21.76
CA ASN A 164 17.28 -55.77 -22.03
C ASN A 164 17.58 -56.02 -23.51
N LEU A 165 18.83 -56.31 -23.84
CA LEU A 165 19.25 -56.60 -25.22
C LEU A 165 18.66 -57.94 -25.66
N GLN A 166 17.76 -57.93 -26.65
CA GLN A 166 17.29 -59.16 -27.28
C GLN A 166 18.20 -59.48 -28.47
N LEU A 167 18.43 -60.78 -28.75
CA LEU A 167 19.21 -61.22 -29.90
C LEU A 167 18.63 -60.71 -31.24
N SER A 168 17.32 -60.46 -31.28
CA SER A 168 16.60 -59.82 -32.40
C SER A 168 17.01 -58.36 -32.66
N ASP A 169 17.57 -57.66 -31.67
CA ASP A 169 18.02 -56.27 -31.82
C ASP A 169 19.42 -56.19 -32.48
N LEU A 170 20.17 -57.30 -32.49
CA LEU A 170 21.49 -57.41 -33.12
C LEU A 170 21.44 -57.90 -34.57
N SER A 171 20.29 -58.38 -35.04
CA SER A 171 20.13 -58.82 -36.43
C SER A 171 19.88 -57.63 -37.36
N PHE A 172 20.93 -56.88 -37.67
CA PHE A 172 20.97 -56.10 -38.90
C PHE A 172 21.61 -56.97 -39.99
N GLU A 173 20.85 -57.94 -40.52
CA GLU A 173 21.15 -58.45 -41.85
C GLU A 173 20.80 -57.34 -42.84
N LYS A 174 21.80 -56.52 -43.18
CA LYS A 174 21.73 -55.76 -44.42
C LYS A 174 21.85 -56.76 -45.55
N GLU A 175 20.70 -57.21 -46.06
CA GLU A 175 20.61 -57.77 -47.41
C GLU A 175 21.11 -56.68 -48.37
N TYR A 176 22.35 -56.81 -48.82
CA TYR A 176 22.81 -56.08 -49.99
C TYR A 176 22.28 -56.85 -51.22
N PRO A 177 21.39 -56.26 -52.05
CA PRO A 177 21.00 -56.91 -53.28
C PRO A 177 22.23 -57.01 -54.18
N ILE A 178 22.62 -58.24 -54.50
CA ILE A 178 23.58 -58.52 -55.56
C ILE A 178 22.88 -58.16 -56.88
N LEU A 179 23.31 -57.06 -57.51
CA LEU A 179 22.90 -56.72 -58.86
C LEU A 179 23.55 -57.73 -59.83
N LEU A 180 22.72 -58.57 -60.44
CA LEU A 180 23.03 -59.33 -61.66
C LEU A 180 22.83 -58.44 -62.89
#